data_AF-A0A6N2N7W8-F1
#
_entry.id   AF-A0A6N2N7W8-F1
#
_cell.length_a   1.000
_cell.length_b   1.000
_cell.length_c   1.000
_cell.angle_alpha   90.00
_cell.angle_beta   90.00
_cell.angle_gamma   90.00
#
_symmetry.space_group_name_H-M   'P 1'
#
loop_
_entity.id
_entity.type
_entity.pdbx_description
1 polymer ?
#
loop_
_entity_poly.entity_id
_entity_poly.type
_entity_poly.pdbx_seq_one_letter_code
_entity_poly.pdbx_strand_id
1 'polypeptide(L)'
;MFEAQVDAAYAALEKAGFPKMEVIVSETGWASRGDDNEAGANLENARTYNYNLRKRLAKKKGTPFRPKFVAKAYIFALFNENLKTGPTSERNFGLFKPDGSISYDIGFTGLRDSSGASSFIPFKTLMTKNFFSSDRKQCAPSESLSKPSKDMEGCAAKLTVPCGLEIYKSPGKPSKISLRSMDIGIVVSRCI
;
A
#
# COMPACT_ATOMS: atom_id res chain seq x y z
N MET A 1 -4.70 3.02 -16.87
CA MET A 1 -5.18 3.32 -15.51
C MET A 1 -4.07 3.93 -14.64
N PHE A 2 -3.00 3.19 -14.33
CA PHE A 2 -1.91 3.64 -13.43
C PHE A 2 -1.37 5.06 -13.71
N GLU A 3 -0.94 5.33 -14.94
CA GLU A 3 -0.31 6.63 -15.27
C GLU A 3 -1.27 7.81 -15.10
N ALA A 4 -2.55 7.64 -15.46
CA ALA A 4 -3.55 8.68 -15.33
C ALA A 4 -3.82 9.04 -13.85
N GLN A 5 -3.78 8.07 -12.95
CA GLN A 5 -3.97 8.30 -11.51
C GLN A 5 -2.76 9.03 -10.90
N VAL A 6 -1.54 8.69 -11.34
CA VAL A 6 -0.32 9.40 -10.95
C VAL A 6 -0.32 10.83 -11.49
N ASP A 7 -0.77 11.03 -12.74
CA ASP A 7 -0.85 12.35 -13.36
C ASP A 7 -1.91 13.23 -12.70
N ALA A 8 -3.06 12.66 -12.33
CA ALA A 8 -4.10 13.37 -11.58
C ALA A 8 -3.57 13.89 -10.24
N ALA A 9 -2.73 13.10 -9.56
CA ALA A 9 -2.10 13.54 -8.33
C ALA A 9 -1.07 14.66 -8.52
N TYR A 10 -0.23 14.55 -9.56
CA TYR A 10 0.70 15.62 -9.89
C TYR A 10 -0.05 16.92 -10.22
N ALA A 11 -1.14 16.85 -10.97
CA ALA A 11 -1.99 18.00 -11.27
C ALA A 11 -2.58 18.64 -9.99
N ALA A 12 -3.01 17.82 -9.02
CA ALA A 12 -3.49 18.32 -7.74
C ALA A 12 -2.38 19.02 -6.92
N LEU A 13 -1.16 18.44 -6.89
CA LEU A 13 -0.01 19.04 -6.20
C LEU A 13 0.42 20.36 -6.83
N GLU A 14 0.40 20.47 -8.17
CA GLU A 14 0.68 21.73 -8.85
C GLU A 14 -0.34 22.81 -8.47
N LYS A 15 -1.63 22.47 -8.46
CA LYS A 15 -2.71 23.40 -8.07
C LYS A 15 -2.61 23.81 -6.59
N ALA A 16 -2.11 22.93 -5.72
CA ALA A 16 -1.88 23.21 -4.31
C ALA A 16 -0.60 24.03 -4.03
N GLY A 17 0.22 24.32 -5.06
CA GLY A 17 1.45 25.11 -4.92
C GLY A 17 2.71 24.29 -4.60
N PHE A 18 2.68 22.97 -4.80
CA PHE A 18 3.81 22.06 -4.58
C PHE A 18 4.30 21.39 -5.88
N PRO A 19 4.68 22.15 -6.93
CA PRO A 19 5.00 21.59 -8.25
C PRO A 19 6.27 20.72 -8.29
N LYS A 20 7.14 20.82 -7.29
CA LYS A 20 8.40 20.06 -7.20
C LYS A 20 8.29 18.79 -6.36
N MET A 21 7.12 18.52 -5.78
CA MET A 21 6.93 17.37 -4.90
C MET A 21 6.85 16.08 -5.71
N GLU A 22 7.63 15.08 -5.29
CA GLU A 22 7.63 13.76 -5.92
C GLU A 22 6.40 12.95 -5.45
N VAL A 23 5.80 12.22 -6.39
CA VAL A 23 4.74 11.26 -6.11
C VAL A 23 5.33 9.86 -6.11
N ILE A 24 5.15 9.13 -5.01
CA ILE A 24 5.46 7.70 -4.90
C ILE A 24 4.15 6.96 -4.63
N VAL A 25 3.83 5.98 -5.46
CA VAL A 25 2.62 5.16 -5.26
C VAL A 25 2.90 4.14 -4.17
N SER A 26 2.31 4.34 -2.99
CA SER A 26 2.55 3.50 -1.82
C SER A 26 1.87 2.14 -1.94
N GLU A 27 0.76 2.07 -2.65
CA GLU A 27 -0.03 0.86 -2.82
C GLU A 27 -0.70 0.85 -4.18
N THR A 28 -0.53 -0.24 -4.92
CA THR A 28 -1.27 -0.51 -6.15
C THR A 28 -1.26 -2.01 -6.43
N GLY A 29 -2.36 -2.58 -6.89
CA GLY A 29 -2.46 -4.01 -7.08
C GLY A 29 -3.87 -4.41 -7.50
N TRP A 30 -4.08 -5.70 -7.70
CA TRP A 30 -5.33 -6.25 -8.18
C TRP A 30 -5.60 -7.61 -7.54
N ALA A 31 -6.82 -7.79 -7.04
CA ALA A 31 -7.21 -9.00 -6.30
C ALA A 31 -7.38 -10.18 -7.25
N SER A 32 -6.86 -11.34 -6.85
CA SER A 32 -6.92 -12.59 -7.64
C SER A 32 -8.23 -13.36 -7.45
N ARG A 33 -9.04 -12.99 -6.47
CA ARG A 33 -10.33 -13.60 -6.19
C ARG A 33 -11.22 -12.65 -5.40
N GLY A 34 -12.44 -12.42 -5.86
CA GLY A 34 -13.48 -11.67 -5.15
C GLY A 34 -14.71 -12.51 -4.81
N ASP A 35 -15.72 -11.81 -4.30
CA ASP A 35 -17.10 -12.31 -4.14
C ASP A 35 -17.81 -12.38 -5.51
N ASP A 36 -19.00 -13.00 -5.57
CA ASP A 36 -19.73 -13.22 -6.84
C ASP A 36 -20.12 -11.92 -7.57
N ASN A 37 -20.21 -10.80 -6.83
CA ASN A 37 -20.47 -9.47 -7.36
C ASN A 37 -19.20 -8.69 -7.73
N GLU A 38 -18.00 -9.25 -7.56
CA GLU A 38 -16.70 -8.62 -7.85
C GLU A 38 -16.07 -9.25 -9.10
N ALA A 39 -16.75 -9.15 -10.25
CA ALA A 39 -16.32 -9.79 -11.50
C ALA A 39 -14.90 -9.41 -11.95
N GLY A 40 -14.41 -8.23 -11.57
CA GLY A 40 -13.06 -7.76 -11.86
C GLY A 40 -11.98 -8.48 -11.03
N ALA A 41 -12.29 -8.98 -9.84
CA ALA A 41 -11.35 -9.65 -8.95
C ALA A 41 -11.18 -11.14 -9.30
N ASN A 42 -10.40 -11.39 -10.36
CA ASN A 42 -10.08 -12.74 -10.82
C ASN A 42 -8.59 -12.90 -11.13
N LEU A 43 -8.16 -14.16 -11.26
CA LEU A 43 -6.76 -14.55 -11.41
C LEU A 43 -6.12 -13.94 -12.67
N GLU A 44 -6.85 -13.93 -13.78
CA GLU A 44 -6.36 -13.44 -15.07
C GLU A 44 -6.10 -11.93 -15.04
N ASN A 45 -7.03 -11.16 -14.48
CA ASN A 45 -6.89 -9.72 -14.30
C ASN A 45 -5.75 -9.40 -13.34
N ALA A 46 -5.66 -10.10 -12.20
CA ALA A 46 -4.60 -9.90 -11.22
C ALA A 46 -3.21 -10.13 -11.81
N ARG A 47 -3.04 -11.24 -12.55
CA ARG A 47 -1.81 -11.56 -13.26
C ARG A 47 -1.47 -10.49 -14.29
N THR A 48 -2.44 -10.13 -15.13
CA THR A 48 -2.25 -9.17 -16.23
C THR A 48 -1.85 -7.80 -15.69
N TYR A 49 -2.55 -7.31 -14.67
CA TYR A 49 -2.28 -6.02 -14.06
C TYR A 49 -0.87 -5.99 -13.43
N ASN A 50 -0.57 -6.92 -12.53
CA ASN A 50 0.69 -6.91 -11.78
C ASN A 50 1.90 -7.21 -12.68
N TYR A 51 1.76 -8.09 -13.67
CA TYR A 51 2.80 -8.33 -14.67
C TYR A 51 3.10 -7.08 -15.51
N ASN A 52 2.06 -6.42 -16.02
CA ASN A 52 2.22 -5.20 -16.83
C ASN A 52 2.75 -4.03 -16.01
N LEU A 53 2.33 -3.90 -14.75
CA LEU A 53 2.87 -2.92 -13.82
C LEU A 53 4.37 -3.15 -13.61
N ARG A 54 4.80 -4.38 -13.30
CA ARG A 54 6.22 -4.72 -13.17
C ARG A 54 7.00 -4.34 -14.43
N LYS A 55 6.50 -4.72 -15.61
CA LYS A 55 7.11 -4.38 -16.90
C LYS A 55 7.16 -2.87 -17.12
N ARG A 56 6.11 -2.13 -16.73
CA ARG A 56 6.02 -0.67 -16.88
C ARG A 56 7.02 0.05 -15.98
N LEU A 57 7.20 -0.39 -14.74
CA LEU A 57 8.16 0.17 -13.79
C LEU A 57 9.61 -0.17 -14.18
N ALA A 58 9.85 -1.38 -14.69
CA ALA A 58 11.16 -1.80 -15.18
C ALA A 58 11.71 -0.92 -16.34
N LYS A 59 10.83 -0.28 -17.12
CA LYS A 59 11.22 0.67 -18.16
C LYS A 59 11.87 1.95 -17.63
N LYS A 60 11.74 2.25 -16.32
CA LYS A 60 12.25 3.47 -15.67
C LYS A 60 11.85 4.76 -16.41
N LYS A 61 10.63 4.81 -16.95
CA LYS A 61 10.05 5.98 -17.63
C LYS A 61 9.06 6.70 -16.73
N GLY A 62 8.99 8.02 -16.86
CA GLY A 62 7.93 8.82 -16.25
C GLY A 62 6.58 8.68 -16.93
N THR A 63 5.59 9.36 -16.39
CA THR A 63 4.22 9.41 -16.92
C THR A 63 4.10 10.48 -18.01
N PRO A 64 3.01 10.50 -18.81
CA PRO A 64 2.78 11.55 -19.80
C PRO A 64 2.86 12.98 -19.23
N PHE A 65 2.31 13.23 -18.03
CA PHE A 65 2.39 14.55 -17.38
C PHE A 65 3.78 14.86 -16.79
N ARG A 66 4.52 13.83 -16.35
CA ARG A 66 5.87 13.95 -15.77
C ARG A 66 6.89 13.03 -16.49
N PRO A 67 7.22 13.28 -17.76
CA PRO A 67 8.06 12.35 -18.54
C PRO A 67 9.51 12.26 -18.03
N LYS A 68 9.98 13.29 -17.33
CA LYS A 68 11.35 13.39 -16.78
C LYS A 68 11.53 12.71 -15.42
N PHE A 69 10.46 12.34 -14.73
CA PHE A 69 10.51 11.73 -13.40
C PHE A 69 10.15 10.27 -13.47
N VAL A 70 11.01 9.38 -12.98
CA VAL A 70 10.73 7.94 -13.01
C VAL A 70 9.54 7.61 -12.12
N ALA A 71 8.53 6.93 -12.66
CA ALA A 71 7.40 6.47 -11.85
C ALA A 71 7.85 5.38 -10.86
N LYS A 72 7.53 5.58 -9.58
CA LYS A 72 7.81 4.64 -8.48
C LYS A 72 6.51 4.13 -7.88
N ALA A 73 6.42 2.83 -7.65
CA ALA A 73 5.25 2.21 -7.04
C ALA A 73 5.61 0.94 -6.26
N TYR A 74 4.83 0.65 -5.22
CA TYR A 74 4.88 -0.59 -4.47
C TYR A 74 3.64 -1.43 -4.76
N ILE A 75 3.85 -2.72 -5.05
CA ILE A 75 2.75 -3.65 -5.32
C ILE A 75 2.10 -4.04 -3.99
N PHE A 76 0.79 -3.80 -3.88
CA PHE A 76 -0.04 -4.26 -2.79
C PHE A 76 -0.69 -5.61 -3.18
N ALA A 77 -0.41 -6.72 -2.51
CA ALA A 77 0.50 -6.90 -1.37
C ALA A 77 1.42 -8.10 -1.59
N LEU A 78 2.36 -8.31 -0.67
CA LEU A 78 3.25 -9.45 -0.75
C LEU A 78 2.49 -10.77 -0.52
N PHE A 79 1.65 -10.83 0.52
CA PHE A 79 0.93 -12.04 0.91
C PHE A 79 -0.58 -11.87 0.85
N ASN A 80 -1.31 -12.97 0.65
CA ASN A 80 -2.74 -13.02 0.90
C ASN A 80 -3.00 -12.92 2.40
N GLU A 81 -3.74 -11.89 2.82
CA GLU A 81 -3.98 -11.58 4.23
C GLU A 81 -5.37 -12.09 4.65
N ASN A 82 -5.43 -13.32 5.17
CA ASN A 82 -6.68 -14.01 5.50
C ASN A 82 -7.51 -13.35 6.62
N LEU A 83 -6.90 -12.51 7.46
CA LEU A 83 -7.57 -11.82 8.57
C LEU A 83 -8.15 -10.45 8.16
N LYS A 84 -8.08 -10.06 6.89
CA LYS A 84 -8.69 -8.81 6.43
C LYS A 84 -10.21 -8.91 6.45
N THR A 85 -10.83 -7.93 7.09
CA THR A 85 -12.28 -7.71 7.08
C THR A 85 -12.72 -7.14 5.73
N GLY A 86 -14.00 -7.34 5.39
CA GLY A 86 -14.58 -6.84 4.14
C GLY A 86 -14.71 -7.95 3.08
N PRO A 87 -14.82 -7.57 1.79
CA PRO A 87 -15.08 -8.50 0.71
C PRO A 87 -13.97 -9.52 0.52
N THR A 88 -14.24 -10.59 -0.22
CA THR A 88 -13.24 -11.64 -0.49
C THR A 88 -12.03 -11.11 -1.23
N SER A 89 -12.19 -10.10 -2.10
CA SER A 89 -11.09 -9.41 -2.78
C SER A 89 -9.98 -8.93 -1.83
N GLU A 90 -10.33 -8.37 -0.67
CA GLU A 90 -9.37 -7.83 0.29
C GLU A 90 -8.38 -8.88 0.80
N ARG A 91 -8.80 -10.15 0.88
CA ARG A 91 -7.96 -11.27 1.35
C ARG A 91 -7.06 -11.86 0.25
N ASN A 92 -7.19 -11.42 -1.00
CA ASN A 92 -6.63 -12.08 -2.18
C ASN A 92 -5.77 -11.15 -3.08
N PHE A 93 -5.19 -10.09 -2.53
CA PHE A 93 -4.26 -9.18 -3.24
C PHE A 93 -2.81 -9.68 -3.30
N GLY A 94 -2.45 -10.72 -2.55
CA GLY A 94 -1.09 -11.20 -2.40
C GLY A 94 -0.49 -11.78 -3.67
N LEU A 95 0.76 -11.40 -3.96
CA LEU A 95 1.59 -12.07 -4.96
C LEU A 95 1.94 -13.51 -4.53
N PHE A 96 2.01 -13.75 -3.23
CA PHE A 96 2.26 -15.05 -2.61
C PHE A 96 1.12 -15.44 -1.67
N LYS A 97 0.97 -16.75 -1.47
CA LYS A 97 0.13 -17.32 -0.42
C LYS A 97 0.88 -17.32 0.91
N PRO A 98 0.19 -17.53 2.05
CA PRO A 98 0.83 -17.56 3.37
C PRO A 98 1.94 -18.61 3.53
N ASP A 99 1.91 -19.67 2.71
CA ASP A 99 2.93 -20.73 2.67
C ASP A 99 4.17 -20.36 1.81
N GLY A 100 4.24 -19.14 1.28
CA GLY A 100 5.34 -18.69 0.41
C GLY A 100 5.25 -19.14 -1.05
N SER A 101 4.26 -19.97 -1.39
CA SER A 101 3.99 -20.35 -2.79
C SER A 101 3.42 -19.17 -3.58
N ILE A 102 3.64 -19.16 -4.89
CA ILE A 102 3.13 -18.10 -5.76
C ILE A 102 1.60 -18.16 -5.86
N SER A 103 0.93 -17.01 -5.76
CA SER A 103 -0.51 -16.92 -6.05
C SER A 103 -0.77 -17.03 -7.55
N TYR A 104 0.07 -16.34 -8.35
CA TYR A 104 0.07 -16.35 -9.81
C TYR A 104 1.44 -15.88 -10.32
N ASP A 105 1.84 -16.38 -11.49
CA ASP A 105 3.17 -16.09 -12.04
C ASP A 105 3.23 -14.73 -12.75
N ILE A 106 4.01 -13.81 -12.19
CA ILE A 106 4.37 -12.52 -12.82
C ILE A 106 5.88 -12.41 -13.14
N GLY A 107 6.61 -13.51 -13.10
CA GLY A 107 8.07 -13.58 -13.26
C GLY A 107 8.86 -13.52 -11.95
N PHE A 108 8.20 -13.84 -10.82
CA PHE A 108 8.86 -14.09 -9.55
C PHE A 108 8.86 -15.59 -9.25
N THR A 109 9.93 -16.09 -8.66
CA THR A 109 9.99 -17.45 -8.12
C THR A 109 9.38 -17.47 -6.72
N GLY A 110 8.79 -18.61 -6.33
CA GLY A 110 8.30 -18.82 -4.96
C GLY A 110 9.34 -18.48 -3.89
N LEU A 111 8.88 -18.01 -2.74
CA LEU A 111 9.77 -17.74 -1.62
C LEU A 111 10.29 -19.10 -1.13
N ARG A 112 11.60 -19.32 -1.23
CA ARG A 112 12.23 -20.53 -0.68
C ARG A 112 12.09 -20.45 0.84
N ASP A 113 11.76 -21.58 1.48
CA ASP A 113 11.85 -21.68 2.93
C ASP A 113 13.23 -21.17 3.33
N SER A 114 13.23 -20.08 4.09
CA SER A 114 14.42 -19.76 4.87
C SER A 114 14.53 -20.95 5.81
N SER A 115 15.47 -21.86 5.55
CA SER A 115 15.95 -22.76 6.59
C SER A 115 16.61 -21.87 7.63
N GLY A 116 15.80 -21.15 8.41
CA GLY A 116 16.14 -20.83 9.77
C GLY A 116 16.42 -22.19 10.35
N ALA A 117 17.70 -22.54 10.42
CA ALA A 117 18.13 -23.61 11.27
C ALA A 117 17.49 -23.28 12.60
N SER A 118 16.45 -24.04 12.96
CA SER A 118 15.97 -24.05 14.31
C SER A 118 17.14 -24.60 15.09
N SER A 119 18.04 -23.71 15.50
CA SER A 119 18.89 -23.95 16.65
C SER A 119 17.91 -24.01 17.81
N PHE A 120 17.30 -25.18 17.96
CA PHE A 120 16.71 -25.62 19.20
C PHE A 120 17.86 -25.59 20.21
N ILE A 121 18.08 -24.44 20.84
CA ILE A 121 18.73 -24.39 22.13
C ILE A 121 17.68 -25.00 23.07
N PRO A 122 17.90 -26.21 23.63
CA PRO A 122 16.96 -26.76 24.60
C PRO A 122 16.83 -25.77 25.77
N PHE A 123 15.61 -25.31 26.00
CA PHE A 123 15.23 -24.24 26.95
C PHE A 123 15.42 -24.63 28.44
N LYS A 124 16.22 -25.65 28.76
CA LYS A 124 16.30 -26.21 30.12
C LYS A 124 17.39 -25.64 31.03
N THR A 125 18.16 -24.64 30.61
CA THR A 125 19.34 -24.21 31.40
C THR A 125 19.43 -22.72 31.73
N LEU A 126 18.43 -21.87 31.47
CA LEU A 126 18.53 -20.48 31.95
C LEU A 126 17.20 -19.87 32.37
N MET A 127 17.22 -19.31 33.59
CA MET A 127 16.20 -18.51 34.27
C MET A 127 15.23 -19.26 35.21
N THR A 128 15.79 -19.97 36.19
CA THR A 128 15.24 -19.88 37.55
C THR A 128 15.67 -18.52 38.11
N LYS A 129 14.76 -17.54 38.10
CA LYS A 129 14.71 -16.42 39.05
C LYS A 129 13.48 -15.58 38.76
N ASN A 130 12.46 -15.81 39.59
CA ASN A 130 11.27 -14.99 39.74
C ASN A 130 11.65 -13.55 40.08
N PHE A 131 11.04 -12.57 39.40
CA PHE A 131 10.86 -11.23 39.95
C PHE A 131 9.54 -10.63 39.47
N PHE A 132 8.95 -9.85 40.38
CA PHE A 132 7.54 -9.52 40.54
C PHE A 132 6.92 -8.58 39.50
N SER A 133 5.62 -8.82 39.25
CA SER A 133 4.48 -7.90 39.14
C SER A 133 4.64 -6.53 38.46
N SER A 134 3.79 -6.23 37.47
CA SER A 134 2.87 -5.07 37.56
C SER A 134 1.86 -5.04 36.41
N ASP A 135 0.66 -4.62 36.76
CA ASP A 135 -0.60 -4.48 36.05
C ASP A 135 -0.56 -4.07 34.56
N ARG A 136 -1.38 -4.75 33.75
CA ARG A 136 -2.00 -4.15 32.56
C ARG A 136 -3.50 -4.44 32.52
N LYS A 137 -4.28 -3.39 32.77
CA LYS A 137 -5.72 -3.32 32.58
C LYS A 137 -6.07 -3.45 31.09
N GLN A 138 -7.08 -4.28 30.82
CA GLN A 138 -7.79 -4.39 29.56
C GLN A 138 -8.74 -3.20 29.38
N CYS A 139 -8.85 -2.64 28.17
CA CYS A 139 -10.06 -1.90 27.75
C CYS A 139 -10.45 -2.33 26.33
N ALA A 140 -11.74 -2.66 26.19
CA ALA A 140 -12.42 -2.99 24.94
C ALA A 140 -12.72 -1.73 24.10
N PRO A 141 -12.97 -1.84 22.78
CA PRO A 141 -13.42 -0.72 21.95
C PRO A 141 -14.95 -0.58 21.98
N SER A 142 -15.43 0.65 22.12
CA SER A 142 -16.82 1.05 21.89
C SER A 142 -17.00 1.66 20.50
N GLU A 143 -18.12 1.30 19.89
CA GLU A 143 -18.62 1.59 18.55
C GLU A 143 -19.27 2.99 18.40
N SER A 144 -19.22 3.56 17.19
CA SER A 144 -20.30 4.30 16.47
C SER A 144 -19.69 5.24 15.40
N LEU A 145 -19.84 4.96 14.10
CA LEU A 145 -20.96 5.22 13.17
C LEU A 145 -20.90 6.60 12.49
N SER A 146 -20.51 6.59 11.20
CA SER A 146 -21.19 7.36 10.15
C SER A 146 -20.87 6.77 8.77
N LYS A 147 -21.88 6.23 8.10
CA LYS A 147 -21.86 5.75 6.71
C LYS A 147 -21.61 6.92 5.73
N PRO A 148 -21.01 6.67 4.55
CA PRO A 148 -21.38 7.42 3.37
C PRO A 148 -22.26 6.57 2.44
N SER A 149 -23.24 7.27 1.89
CA SER A 149 -24.18 6.85 0.87
C SER A 149 -23.49 6.34 -0.39
N LYS A 150 -24.23 5.46 -1.07
CA LYS A 150 -23.97 5.01 -2.44
C LYS A 150 -23.76 6.23 -3.35
N ASP A 151 -22.87 6.07 -4.32
CA ASP A 151 -23.02 6.41 -5.73
C ASP A 151 -21.64 6.62 -6.37
N MET A 152 -21.45 6.00 -7.55
CA MET A 152 -20.35 6.13 -8.51
C MET A 152 -19.15 5.17 -8.34
N GLU A 153 -19.29 4.00 -8.99
CA GLU A 153 -18.16 3.15 -9.41
C GLU A 153 -17.25 3.95 -10.35
N GLY A 154 -16.08 4.31 -9.83
CA GLY A 154 -15.00 4.90 -10.59
C GLY A 154 -13.72 4.78 -9.77
N CYS A 155 -12.64 4.32 -10.40
CA CYS A 155 -11.31 4.20 -9.79
C CYS A 155 -10.80 5.55 -9.23
N ALA A 156 -11.23 5.93 -8.04
CA ALA A 156 -10.90 7.21 -7.43
C ALA A 156 -9.54 7.12 -6.72
N ALA A 157 -8.51 7.81 -7.21
CA ALA A 157 -7.24 7.90 -6.47
C ALA A 157 -7.46 8.62 -5.12
N LYS A 158 -7.00 8.03 -4.01
CA LYS A 158 -7.11 8.64 -2.68
C LYS A 158 -5.73 9.17 -2.28
N LEU A 159 -5.54 10.48 -2.40
CA LEU A 159 -4.34 11.11 -1.84
C LEU A 159 -4.42 11.06 -0.32
N THR A 160 -3.52 10.30 0.29
CA THR A 160 -3.32 10.32 1.74
C THR A 160 -2.01 11.06 2.00
N VAL A 161 -2.11 12.32 2.42
CA VAL A 161 -0.95 13.05 2.92
C VAL A 161 -0.74 12.60 4.37
N PRO A 162 0.43 12.04 4.75
CA PRO A 162 0.69 11.73 6.15
C PRO A 162 0.54 13.02 6.97
N CYS A 163 -0.41 13.01 7.90
CA CYS A 163 -0.68 14.15 8.76
C CYS A 163 0.49 14.31 9.74
N GLY A 164 1.23 15.41 9.60
CA GLY A 164 2.41 15.66 10.42
C GLY A 164 3.20 16.90 10.00
N LEU A 165 2.54 18.03 9.72
CA LEU A 165 3.13 19.36 9.86
C LEU A 165 2.03 20.43 9.86
N GLU A 166 1.90 21.17 10.97
CA GLU A 166 1.16 22.43 10.99
C GLU A 166 1.83 23.41 10.03
N ILE A 167 1.12 23.82 8.96
CA ILE A 167 1.59 24.87 8.06
C ILE A 167 0.86 26.17 8.43
N TYR A 168 1.45 26.98 9.31
CA TYR A 168 0.99 28.34 9.55
C TYR A 168 1.47 29.23 8.39
N LYS A 169 0.57 29.57 7.47
CA LYS A 169 0.84 30.52 6.38
C LYS A 169 0.62 31.94 6.91
N SER A 170 1.66 32.56 7.47
CA SER A 170 1.61 34.00 7.78
C SER A 170 1.65 34.81 6.48
N PRO A 171 0.66 35.67 6.20
CA PRO A 171 0.67 36.50 4.99
C PRO A 171 1.81 37.54 5.09
N GLY A 172 2.67 37.62 4.06
CA GLY A 172 3.56 38.78 3.85
C GLY A 172 5.07 38.62 4.04
N LYS A 173 5.64 37.41 4.14
CA LYS A 173 7.12 37.23 4.11
C LYS A 173 7.58 36.17 3.10
N PRO A 174 8.72 36.37 2.39
CA PRO A 174 9.29 35.35 1.53
C PRO A 174 9.78 34.19 2.40
N SER A 175 9.04 33.08 2.35
CA SER A 175 9.33 31.90 3.17
C SER A 175 10.47 31.09 2.57
N LYS A 176 11.65 31.12 3.21
CA LYS A 176 12.63 30.02 3.11
C LYS A 176 11.98 28.80 3.76
N ILE A 177 11.30 28.00 2.96
CA ILE A 177 10.80 26.70 3.36
C ILE A 177 11.96 25.71 3.19
N SER A 178 12.53 25.24 4.30
CA SER A 178 13.45 24.10 4.29
C SER A 178 12.62 22.82 4.30
N LEU A 179 12.20 22.35 3.12
CA LEU A 179 11.63 21.03 2.95
C LEU A 179 12.78 20.02 2.94
N ARG A 180 13.03 19.36 4.06
CA ARG A 180 13.67 18.03 4.02
C ARG A 180 12.69 17.09 3.30
N SER A 181 13.20 16.26 2.38
CA SER A 181 12.46 15.37 1.48
C SER A 181 11.19 14.78 2.13
N MET A 182 10.04 15.39 1.85
CA MET A 182 8.75 14.83 2.21
C MET A 182 8.21 14.17 0.95
N ASP A 183 8.33 12.85 0.89
CA ASP A 183 7.73 12.05 -0.16
C ASP A 183 6.24 11.84 0.20
N ILE A 184 5.32 12.23 -0.69
CA ILE A 184 3.91 11.93 -0.50
C ILE A 184 3.62 10.53 -1.05
N GLY A 185 3.13 9.67 -0.16
CA GLY A 185 2.58 8.37 -0.51
C GLY A 185 1.19 8.54 -1.10
N ILE A 186 1.01 8.12 -2.35
CA ILE A 186 -0.32 8.11 -2.97
C ILE A 186 -0.85 6.70 -2.97
N VAL A 187 -2.01 6.54 -2.34
CA VAL A 187 -2.81 5.32 -2.43
C VAL A 187 -3.63 5.44 -3.70
N VAL A 188 -3.17 4.78 -4.75
CA VAL A 188 -3.97 4.62 -5.96
C VAL A 188 -5.03 3.58 -5.61
N SER A 189 -6.29 4.01 -5.45
CA SER A 189 -7.34 3.10 -4.97
C SER A 189 -7.40 1.85 -5.81
N ARG A 190 -7.49 0.74 -5.07
CA ARG A 190 -7.63 -0.62 -5.56
C ARG A 190 -8.91 -0.69 -6.39
N CYS A 191 -8.77 -0.91 -7.70
CA CYS A 191 -9.93 -1.16 -8.55
C CYS A 191 -10.27 -2.64 -8.44
N ILE A 192 -11.52 -2.93 -8.08
CA ILE A 192 -12.13 -4.27 -8.07
C ILE A 192 -13.31 -4.23 -9.03
#